data_AF-A0AAD5J827-F1
#
_entry.id   AF-A0AAD5J827-F1
#
_cell.length_a   1.000
_cell.length_b   1.000
_cell.length_c   1.000
_cell.angle_alpha   90.00
_cell.angle_beta   90.00
_cell.angle_gamma   90.00
#
_symmetry.space_group_name_H-M   'P 1'
#
loop_
_entity.id
_entity.type
_entity.pdbx_description
1 polymer ?
#
loop_
_entity_poly.entity_id
_entity_poly.type
_entity_poly.pdbx_seq_one_letter_code
_entity_poly.pdbx_strand_id
1 'polypeptide(L)'
;MKLDTKLFGLLAIFFFSFQFRAALASSEQAYVTLLYGDEFLLGVRVLGKSIRETGSNKDMVVLVSDGVSDYAKKILQADGWKVEEISLLANPNQVRPTRFWGVYTKLKIFNMINYKKVVYLDADTIVVKNIEDLFKCSKFCANLKHSERLNSGVMVVEPSEELFNDMMSKVKTLHSYTGGDQGFLNSYYSDFPNAHLFEPDLPLEMSKTRPAPAMERLSTLYNADVGLYMLANKWMVDESELRVIHYTLGPLKPWDWWTSWLLKPVDVWQDVRIRLEESLPGTGGGSNPNDDFVVKVLFLLPLCILLFCCYRSFLQTRDYFGTLCRNSLCDQIRHLYVKIRAGGPLTYTVVSPSTTINSNQLFSNAALSKVPAHLGGISIFVCFMIVSVSLGFSFAIVPRQVMPWTGLILVYEWTFTLFFLLFGGFLHLTYQWGKTTAFHAGSFPSHTNSLDDDSGKGHQRQASACDFVTWYYGLGMAFLAVAAPSLPFLFGVTALFLRLGLMVVGGIVLASFMTYASAYLAFRSFLKGLEDRDTTRPKSACFLC
;
A
#
# COMPACT_ATOMS: atom_id res chain seq x y z
N MET A 1 53.10 29.56 -34.97
CA MET A 1 52.51 29.32 -33.64
C MET A 1 52.08 27.85 -33.57
N LYS A 2 53.01 26.94 -33.23
CA LYS A 2 52.68 25.53 -32.92
C LYS A 2 52.58 25.45 -31.41
N LEU A 3 51.39 25.70 -30.86
CA LEU A 3 51.12 25.50 -29.44
C LEU A 3 50.95 23.99 -29.21
N ASP A 4 51.70 23.50 -28.24
CA ASP A 4 52.17 22.13 -28.11
C ASP A 4 51.03 21.17 -27.71
N THR A 5 50.75 20.19 -28.58
CA THR A 5 49.76 19.11 -28.35
C THR A 5 50.11 18.28 -27.11
N LYS A 6 51.38 18.31 -26.68
CA LYS A 6 51.84 17.67 -25.44
C LYS A 6 51.34 18.37 -24.18
N LEU A 7 51.13 19.69 -24.22
CA LEU A 7 50.63 20.46 -23.07
C LEU A 7 49.16 20.12 -22.77
N PHE A 8 48.36 19.91 -23.81
CA PHE A 8 46.96 19.50 -23.68
C PHE A 8 46.83 18.05 -23.15
N GLY A 9 47.71 17.14 -23.60
CA GLY A 9 47.77 15.78 -23.07
C GLY A 9 48.20 15.74 -21.60
N LEU A 10 49.20 16.53 -21.20
CA LEU A 10 49.63 16.66 -19.81
C LEU A 10 48.55 17.27 -18.92
N LEU A 11 47.85 18.32 -19.38
CA LEU A 11 46.72 18.91 -18.67
C LEU A 11 45.57 17.90 -18.53
N ALA A 12 45.21 17.15 -19.57
CA ALA A 12 44.17 16.14 -19.50
C ALA A 12 44.51 15.02 -18.52
N ILE A 13 45.77 14.55 -18.51
CA ILE A 13 46.25 13.55 -17.54
C ILE A 13 46.28 14.12 -16.13
N PHE A 14 46.66 15.38 -15.93
CA PHE A 14 46.60 16.05 -14.62
C PHE A 14 45.16 16.21 -14.12
N PHE A 15 44.23 16.60 -14.98
CA PHE A 15 42.81 16.70 -14.64
C PHE A 15 42.19 15.33 -14.33
N PHE A 16 42.50 14.30 -15.12
CA PHE A 16 42.06 12.92 -14.85
C PHE A 16 42.66 12.38 -13.55
N SER A 17 43.95 12.59 -13.30
CA SER A 17 44.61 12.13 -12.07
C SER A 17 44.21 12.93 -10.83
N PHE A 18 43.84 14.20 -10.97
CA PHE A 18 43.27 15.01 -9.90
C PHE A 18 41.82 14.61 -9.57
N GLN A 19 40.99 14.30 -10.58
CA GLN A 19 39.67 13.70 -10.36
C GLN A 19 39.78 12.30 -9.73
N PHE A 20 40.74 11.48 -10.15
CA PHE A 20 40.97 10.15 -9.56
C PHE A 20 41.50 10.25 -8.11
N ARG A 21 42.38 11.21 -7.80
CA ARG A 21 42.84 11.47 -6.42
C ARG A 21 41.75 12.05 -5.52
N ALA A 22 40.91 12.94 -6.05
CA ALA A 22 39.75 13.46 -5.31
C ALA A 22 38.71 12.37 -5.04
N ALA A 23 38.57 11.39 -5.93
CA ALA A 23 37.73 10.20 -5.73
C ALA A 23 38.34 9.16 -4.75
N LEU A 24 39.64 9.22 -4.47
CA LEU A 24 40.34 8.28 -3.58
C LEU A 24 40.70 8.83 -2.19
N ALA A 25 40.50 10.12 -1.93
CA ALA A 25 40.67 10.67 -0.58
C ALA A 25 39.48 10.24 0.28
N SER A 26 39.63 9.15 1.04
CA SER A 26 38.63 8.72 2.02
C SER A 26 38.36 9.88 2.98
N SER A 27 37.09 10.24 3.16
CA SER A 27 36.70 11.23 4.16
C SER A 27 36.99 10.64 5.54
N GLU A 28 37.47 11.46 6.49
CA GLU A 28 37.57 11.03 7.90
C GLU A 28 36.18 10.94 8.57
N GLN A 29 35.11 11.24 7.83
CA GLN A 29 33.74 11.37 8.29
C GLN A 29 32.78 10.70 7.31
N ALA A 30 31.83 9.92 7.84
CA ALA A 30 30.87 9.18 7.04
C ALA A 30 29.43 9.31 7.53
N TYR A 31 28.48 9.32 6.60
CA TYR A 31 27.11 8.89 6.87
C TYR A 31 27.05 7.37 6.85
N VAL A 32 26.39 6.77 7.84
CA VAL A 32 26.33 5.33 8.00
C VAL A 32 24.88 4.88 8.11
N THR A 33 24.53 3.80 7.43
CA THR A 33 23.26 3.10 7.63
C THR A 33 23.48 1.59 7.69
N LEU A 34 22.46 0.82 8.05
CA LEU A 34 22.54 -0.61 8.27
C LEU A 34 21.41 -1.33 7.56
N LEU A 35 21.78 -2.35 6.79
CA LEU A 35 20.88 -3.19 6.02
C LEU A 35 20.99 -4.66 6.46
N TYR A 36 19.89 -5.19 7.01
CA TYR A 36 19.81 -6.59 7.46
C TYR A 36 19.33 -7.54 6.38
N GLY A 37 18.50 -7.05 5.48
CA GLY A 37 17.89 -7.79 4.39
C GLY A 37 17.35 -6.84 3.33
N ASP A 38 17.00 -7.40 2.18
CA ASP A 38 16.61 -6.64 1.00
C ASP A 38 15.32 -5.82 1.19
N GLU A 39 14.53 -6.09 2.23
CA GLU A 39 13.27 -5.39 2.48
C GLU A 39 13.44 -3.89 2.76
N PHE A 40 14.62 -3.46 3.23
CA PHE A 40 14.95 -2.05 3.46
C PHE A 40 15.80 -1.43 2.35
N LEU A 41 16.13 -2.20 1.30
CA LEU A 41 17.02 -1.76 0.22
C LEU A 41 16.54 -0.43 -0.37
N LEU A 42 15.27 -0.35 -0.77
CA LEU A 42 14.71 0.86 -1.35
C LEU A 42 14.80 2.08 -0.41
N GLY A 43 14.62 1.86 0.90
CA GLY A 43 14.82 2.90 1.92
C GLY A 43 16.24 3.45 1.91
N VAL A 44 17.25 2.57 1.90
CA VAL A 44 18.67 2.95 1.85
C VAL A 44 19.02 3.66 0.54
N ARG A 45 18.50 3.20 -0.61
CA ARG A 45 18.71 3.87 -1.91
C ARG A 45 18.19 5.31 -1.88
N VAL A 46 16.97 5.51 -1.39
CA VAL A 46 16.34 6.84 -1.27
C VAL A 46 17.08 7.71 -0.26
N LEU A 47 17.50 7.16 0.88
CA LEU A 47 18.32 7.86 1.87
C LEU A 47 19.62 8.39 1.26
N GLY A 48 20.37 7.53 0.55
CA GLY A 48 21.65 7.90 -0.06
C GLY A 48 21.49 9.00 -1.11
N LYS A 49 20.43 8.90 -1.93
CA LYS A 49 20.08 9.98 -2.86
C LYS A 49 19.76 11.28 -2.13
N SER A 50 18.95 11.23 -1.08
CA SER A 50 18.54 12.42 -0.33
C SER A 50 19.75 13.15 0.29
N ILE A 51 20.73 12.40 0.83
CA ILE A 51 21.98 12.95 1.35
C ILE A 51 22.75 13.67 0.24
N ARG A 52 22.92 13.04 -0.93
CA ARG A 52 23.64 13.62 -2.06
C ARG A 52 22.99 14.87 -2.64
N GLU A 53 21.66 14.91 -2.69
CA GLU A 53 20.93 16.11 -3.18
C GLU A 53 21.20 17.34 -2.30
N THR A 54 21.71 17.18 -1.07
CA THR A 54 22.14 18.29 -0.22
C THR A 54 23.53 18.84 -0.54
N GLY A 55 24.23 18.26 -1.51
CA GLY A 55 25.59 18.65 -1.93
C GLY A 55 26.71 18.10 -1.04
N SER A 56 26.42 17.16 -0.14
CA SER A 56 27.45 16.57 0.73
C SER A 56 28.44 15.71 -0.05
N ASN A 57 29.72 15.79 0.35
CA ASN A 57 30.82 15.00 -0.21
C ASN A 57 31.39 13.97 0.78
N LYS A 58 30.72 13.75 1.91
CA LYS A 58 31.14 12.78 2.92
C LYS A 58 30.95 11.36 2.40
N ASP A 59 31.72 10.44 2.97
CA ASP A 59 31.56 9.04 2.64
C ASP A 59 30.15 8.56 3.04
N MET A 60 29.52 7.73 2.20
CA MET A 60 28.28 7.06 2.54
C MET A 60 28.57 5.58 2.66
N VAL A 61 28.45 5.03 3.88
CA VAL A 61 28.74 3.64 4.19
C VAL A 61 27.46 2.91 4.54
N VAL A 62 27.23 1.76 3.93
CA VAL A 62 26.16 0.84 4.31
C VAL A 62 26.77 -0.42 4.89
N LEU A 63 26.48 -0.65 6.16
CA LEU A 63 26.81 -1.90 6.82
C LEU A 63 25.79 -2.95 6.36
N VAL A 64 26.23 -4.05 5.77
CA VAL A 64 25.35 -5.11 5.27
C VAL A 64 25.61 -6.41 6.01
N SER A 65 24.54 -7.10 6.40
CA SER A 65 24.64 -8.42 7.01
C SER A 65 24.58 -9.55 5.97
N ASP A 66 24.86 -10.78 6.41
CA ASP A 66 24.82 -11.99 5.56
C ASP A 66 23.46 -12.24 4.88
N GLY A 67 22.37 -11.64 5.39
CA GLY A 67 21.03 -11.73 4.82
C GLY A 67 20.76 -10.85 3.60
N VAL A 68 21.69 -9.98 3.22
CA VAL A 68 21.55 -9.05 2.09
C VAL A 68 22.07 -9.69 0.81
N SER A 69 21.27 -9.67 -0.26
CA SER A 69 21.63 -10.31 -1.52
C SER A 69 22.79 -9.62 -2.25
N ASP A 70 23.54 -10.36 -3.06
CA ASP A 70 24.60 -9.78 -3.89
C ASP A 70 24.07 -8.74 -4.88
N TYR A 71 22.81 -8.89 -5.31
CA TYR A 71 22.13 -7.90 -6.13
C TYR A 71 21.93 -6.59 -5.36
N ALA A 72 21.44 -6.66 -4.12
CA ALA A 72 21.30 -5.51 -3.23
C ALA A 72 22.65 -4.83 -2.93
N LYS A 73 23.72 -5.61 -2.73
CA LYS A 73 25.08 -5.04 -2.56
C LYS A 73 25.54 -4.30 -3.82
N LYS A 74 25.38 -4.90 -5.02
CA LYS A 74 25.80 -4.30 -6.30
C LYS A 74 25.06 -3.01 -6.62
N ILE A 75 23.74 -2.97 -6.39
CA ILE A 75 22.96 -1.76 -6.65
C ILE A 75 23.31 -0.64 -5.68
N LEU A 76 23.60 -0.94 -4.41
CA LEU A 76 24.07 0.05 -3.44
C LEU A 76 25.44 0.61 -3.84
N GLN A 77 26.36 -0.23 -4.33
CA GLN A 77 27.64 0.22 -4.88
C GLN A 77 27.44 1.11 -6.12
N ALA A 78 26.50 0.77 -6.99
CA ALA A 78 26.17 1.58 -8.17
C ALA A 78 25.51 2.92 -7.78
N ASP A 79 24.68 2.92 -6.74
CA ASP A 79 24.20 4.12 -6.08
C ASP A 79 25.31 4.83 -5.28
N GLY A 80 26.56 4.35 -5.32
CA GLY A 80 27.79 4.89 -4.73
C GLY A 80 27.85 4.87 -3.20
N TRP A 81 27.21 3.89 -2.58
CA TRP A 81 27.51 3.50 -1.21
C TRP A 81 28.80 2.69 -1.15
N LYS A 82 29.60 2.91 -0.12
CA LYS A 82 30.64 1.97 0.32
C LYS A 82 29.95 0.84 1.08
N VAL A 83 29.93 -0.35 0.51
CA VAL A 83 29.31 -1.53 1.12
C VAL A 83 30.33 -2.23 2.01
N GLU A 84 30.05 -2.28 3.31
CA GLU A 84 30.88 -2.99 4.30
C GLU A 84 30.11 -4.18 4.86
N GLU A 85 30.59 -5.39 4.58
CA GLU A 85 29.99 -6.61 5.10
C GLU A 85 30.35 -6.82 6.57
N ILE A 86 29.35 -7.10 7.40
CA ILE A 86 29.53 -7.27 8.84
C ILE A 86 28.74 -8.48 9.37
N SER A 87 29.32 -9.18 10.33
CA SER A 87 28.59 -10.23 11.05
C SER A 87 27.43 -9.66 11.87
N LEU A 88 26.36 -10.43 12.00
CA LEU A 88 25.23 -10.04 12.85
C LEU A 88 25.61 -10.09 14.33
N LEU A 89 25.17 -9.10 15.10
CA LEU A 89 25.23 -9.15 16.56
C LEU A 89 23.89 -9.69 17.09
N ALA A 90 23.95 -10.85 17.74
CA ALA A 90 22.76 -11.49 18.28
C ALA A 90 22.09 -10.62 19.35
N ASN A 91 20.77 -10.42 19.23
CA ASN A 91 20.01 -9.76 20.28
C ASN A 91 19.84 -10.69 21.49
N PRO A 92 20.37 -10.33 22.67
CA PRO A 92 20.33 -11.19 23.87
C PRO A 92 18.96 -11.22 24.56
N ASN A 93 18.03 -10.31 24.21
CA ASN A 93 16.73 -10.21 24.87
C ASN A 93 15.79 -11.33 24.38
N GLN A 94 15.22 -12.08 25.32
CA GLN A 94 14.23 -13.12 25.02
C GLN A 94 12.84 -12.54 24.73
N VAL A 95 12.45 -11.47 25.44
CA VAL A 95 11.19 -10.75 25.22
C VAL A 95 11.46 -9.58 24.28
N ARG A 96 11.10 -9.74 23.01
CA ARG A 96 11.26 -8.71 21.98
C ARG A 96 10.35 -8.94 20.78
N PRO A 97 10.03 -7.89 20.00
CA PRO A 97 9.44 -8.06 18.68
C PRO A 97 10.30 -8.96 17.78
N THR A 98 9.68 -9.81 16.96
CA THR A 98 10.40 -10.71 16.03
C THR A 98 11.36 -9.95 15.12
N ARG A 99 10.94 -8.77 14.64
CA ARG A 99 11.77 -7.86 13.82
C ARG A 99 13.05 -7.37 14.51
N PHE A 100 13.15 -7.47 15.84
CA PHE A 100 14.33 -7.02 16.60
C PHE A 100 15.41 -8.10 16.73
N TRP A 101 15.47 -9.06 15.81
CA TRP A 101 16.43 -10.17 15.92
C TRP A 101 17.88 -9.76 15.67
N GLY A 102 18.12 -8.86 14.71
CA GLY A 102 19.45 -8.36 14.38
C GLY A 102 19.77 -6.96 14.91
N VAL A 103 18.82 -6.25 15.56
CA VAL A 103 18.92 -4.79 15.79
C VAL A 103 20.13 -4.34 16.60
N TYR A 104 20.71 -5.21 17.43
CA TYR A 104 21.94 -4.93 18.17
C TYR A 104 23.16 -4.75 17.26
N THR A 105 23.11 -5.25 16.02
CA THR A 105 24.18 -5.05 15.03
C THR A 105 24.44 -3.56 14.77
N LYS A 106 23.45 -2.68 15.00
CA LYS A 106 23.63 -1.22 14.98
C LYS A 106 24.77 -0.75 15.89
N LEU A 107 25.06 -1.45 17.00
CA LEU A 107 26.16 -1.11 17.89
C LEU A 107 27.55 -1.19 17.22
N LYS A 108 27.67 -1.85 16.06
CA LYS A 108 28.95 -1.91 15.33
C LYS A 108 29.42 -0.56 14.79
N ILE A 109 28.54 0.44 14.68
CA ILE A 109 28.94 1.80 14.31
C ILE A 109 29.94 2.41 15.31
N PHE A 110 29.89 1.98 16.58
CA PHE A 110 30.81 2.43 17.62
C PHE A 110 32.23 1.87 17.43
N ASN A 111 32.43 0.89 16.54
CA ASN A 111 33.72 0.28 16.24
C ASN A 111 34.26 0.64 14.83
N MET A 112 33.66 1.62 14.14
CA MET A 112 34.12 2.09 12.83
C MET A 112 35.33 3.03 12.95
N ILE A 113 36.42 2.52 13.54
CA ILE A 113 37.63 3.29 13.91
C ILE A 113 38.43 3.82 12.71
N ASN A 114 38.06 3.43 11.49
CA ASN A 114 38.55 4.03 10.25
C ASN A 114 38.00 5.44 10.00
N TYR A 115 36.95 5.84 10.71
CA TYR A 115 36.38 7.19 10.68
C TYR A 115 36.56 7.88 12.02
N LYS A 116 36.86 9.19 12.00
CA LYS A 116 36.87 10.04 13.20
C LYS A 116 35.47 10.32 13.71
N LYS A 117 34.47 10.34 12.82
CA LYS A 117 33.08 10.58 13.20
C LYS A 117 32.11 9.97 12.20
N VAL A 118 31.07 9.35 12.71
CA VAL A 118 30.00 8.77 11.92
C VAL A 118 28.66 9.40 12.27
N VAL A 119 27.86 9.72 11.26
CA VAL A 119 26.45 10.11 11.42
C VAL A 119 25.60 8.94 10.96
N TYR A 120 25.04 8.21 11.92
CA TYR A 120 24.16 7.08 11.66
C TYR A 120 22.73 7.55 11.38
N LEU A 121 22.12 7.00 10.34
CA LEU A 121 20.76 7.25 9.89
C LEU A 121 20.07 5.90 9.64
N ASP A 122 18.93 5.64 10.30
CA ASP A 122 18.12 4.45 10.00
C ASP A 122 17.59 4.52 8.55
N ALA A 123 17.39 3.35 7.92
CA ALA A 123 16.97 3.23 6.52
C ALA A 123 15.56 3.81 6.25
N ASP A 124 14.79 4.11 7.29
CA ASP A 124 13.48 4.77 7.26
C ASP A 124 13.56 6.25 7.66
N THR A 125 14.71 6.88 7.41
CA THR A 125 14.91 8.33 7.49
C THR A 125 15.07 8.93 6.09
N ILE A 126 14.87 10.24 5.98
CA ILE A 126 15.18 11.00 4.77
C ILE A 126 15.76 12.36 5.12
N VAL A 127 16.78 12.77 4.38
CA VAL A 127 17.46 14.05 4.56
C VAL A 127 16.86 15.06 3.58
N VAL A 128 16.32 16.17 4.11
CA VAL A 128 15.63 17.21 3.33
C VAL A 128 16.44 18.51 3.23
N LYS A 129 17.43 18.69 4.10
CA LYS A 129 18.41 19.79 4.07
C LYS A 129 19.80 19.28 4.46
N ASN A 130 20.83 20.04 4.14
CA ASN A 130 22.20 19.71 4.54
C ASN A 130 22.34 19.55 6.07
N ILE A 131 23.00 18.47 6.48
CA ILE A 131 23.22 18.06 7.88
C ILE A 131 24.70 17.85 8.19
N GLU A 132 25.62 18.44 7.43
CA GLU A 132 27.06 18.29 7.68
C GLU A 132 27.52 18.94 8.99
N ASP A 133 26.74 19.88 9.51
CA ASP A 133 26.97 20.44 10.83
C ASP A 133 26.87 19.40 11.95
N LEU A 134 26.16 18.28 11.77
CA LEU A 134 26.17 17.16 12.71
C LEU A 134 27.57 16.61 12.98
N PHE A 135 28.51 16.72 12.04
CA PHE A 135 29.89 16.30 12.25
C PHE A 135 30.67 17.20 13.23
N LYS A 136 30.12 18.36 13.61
CA LYS A 136 30.68 19.22 14.67
C LYS A 136 30.22 18.81 16.07
N CYS A 137 29.19 17.99 16.18
CA CYS A 137 28.66 17.53 17.46
C CYS A 137 29.70 16.74 18.25
N SER A 138 29.55 16.64 19.57
CA SER A 138 30.46 15.95 20.48
C SER A 138 30.56 14.43 20.26
N LYS A 139 31.08 13.68 21.24
CA LYS A 139 31.38 12.24 21.08
C LYS A 139 30.15 11.38 20.83
N PHE A 140 29.01 11.73 21.42
CA PHE A 140 27.76 11.04 21.18
C PHE A 140 26.60 12.04 21.12
N CYS A 141 25.85 12.03 20.02
CA CYS A 141 24.67 12.88 19.89
C CYS A 141 23.49 12.10 19.36
N ALA A 142 22.30 12.41 19.87
CA ALA A 142 21.05 11.83 19.38
C ALA A 142 19.90 12.82 19.64
N ASN A 143 18.72 12.54 19.12
CA ASN A 143 17.54 13.33 19.46
C ASN A 143 16.80 12.72 20.66
N LEU A 144 16.24 13.56 21.54
CA LEU A 144 15.23 13.12 22.49
C LEU A 144 13.88 13.01 21.78
N LYS A 145 13.22 11.87 21.95
CA LYS A 145 11.82 11.73 21.54
C LYS A 145 10.92 12.62 22.42
N HIS A 146 9.60 12.52 22.30
CA HIS A 146 8.60 13.11 23.21
C HIS A 146 8.66 12.58 24.67
N SER A 147 9.76 11.94 25.06
CA SER A 147 10.05 11.39 26.39
C SER A 147 11.50 11.73 26.74
N GLU A 148 11.89 11.62 28.01
CA GLU A 148 13.29 11.68 28.48
C GLU A 148 14.13 10.48 27.98
N ARG A 149 13.97 10.09 26.72
CA ARG A 149 14.61 8.94 26.09
C ARG A 149 15.09 9.31 24.71
N LEU A 150 16.31 8.90 24.39
CA LEU A 150 16.89 9.07 23.07
C LEU A 150 16.19 8.19 22.03
N ASN A 151 16.15 8.70 20.82
CA ASN A 151 15.80 7.98 19.60
C ASN A 151 17.10 7.56 18.88
N SER A 152 17.25 6.26 18.58
CA SER A 152 18.47 5.71 17.96
C SER A 152 18.44 5.66 16.44
N GLY A 153 17.48 6.36 15.80
CA GLY A 153 17.39 6.44 14.34
C GLY A 153 18.23 7.53 13.69
N VAL A 154 18.67 8.52 14.48
CA VAL A 154 19.68 9.50 14.04
C VAL A 154 20.66 9.69 15.18
N MET A 155 21.93 9.32 14.95
CA MET A 155 22.98 9.42 15.96
C MET A 155 24.28 9.95 15.36
N VAL A 156 25.03 10.71 16.14
CA VAL A 156 26.43 11.06 15.85
C VAL A 156 27.29 10.29 16.84
N VAL A 157 28.33 9.63 16.34
CA VAL A 157 29.23 8.81 17.15
C VAL A 157 30.68 9.12 16.77
N GLU A 158 31.52 9.34 17.77
CA GLU A 158 32.98 9.21 17.67
C GLU A 158 33.34 7.74 17.97
N PRO A 159 33.68 6.93 16.95
CA PRO A 159 33.94 5.51 17.15
C PRO A 159 35.16 5.27 18.04
N SER A 160 35.09 4.26 18.90
CA SER A 160 36.18 3.86 19.79
C SER A 160 36.07 2.38 20.11
N GLU A 161 37.18 1.65 19.94
CA GLU A 161 37.28 0.23 20.28
C GLU A 161 37.03 0.01 21.78
N GLU A 162 37.54 0.90 22.65
CA GLU A 162 37.30 0.85 24.09
C GLU A 162 35.81 0.99 24.42
N LEU A 163 35.15 1.98 23.81
CA LEU A 163 33.71 2.21 23.99
C LEU A 163 32.88 1.03 23.51
N PHE A 164 33.21 0.49 22.34
CA PHE A 164 32.51 -0.68 21.78
C PHE A 164 32.69 -1.93 22.66
N ASN A 165 33.90 -2.21 23.13
CA ASN A 165 34.18 -3.34 24.00
C ASN A 165 33.45 -3.23 25.34
N ASP A 166 33.40 -2.03 25.93
CA ASP A 166 32.60 -1.77 27.12
C ASP A 166 31.10 -2.02 26.87
N MET A 167 30.55 -1.55 25.74
CA MET A 167 29.17 -1.87 25.35
C MET A 167 28.95 -3.38 25.23
N MET A 168 29.84 -4.11 24.54
CA MET A 168 29.72 -5.56 24.35
C MET A 168 29.72 -6.33 25.69
N SER A 169 30.49 -5.86 26.67
CA SER A 169 30.49 -6.43 28.03
C SER A 169 29.14 -6.28 28.76
N LYS A 170 28.36 -5.25 28.39
CA LYS A 170 27.08 -4.89 29.00
C LYS A 170 25.86 -5.37 28.22
N VAL A 171 26.00 -5.74 26.94
CA VAL A 171 24.88 -6.15 26.05
C VAL A 171 23.98 -7.20 26.69
N LYS A 172 24.55 -8.18 27.42
CA LYS A 172 23.78 -9.26 28.06
C LYS A 172 23.20 -8.91 29.43
N THR A 173 23.75 -7.92 30.12
CA THR A 173 23.46 -7.63 31.53
C THR A 173 22.66 -6.35 31.72
N LEU A 174 22.85 -5.37 30.84
CA LEU A 174 22.15 -4.11 30.88
C LEU A 174 20.75 -4.26 30.27
N HIS A 175 19.74 -3.84 31.02
CA HIS A 175 18.34 -3.96 30.61
C HIS A 175 18.04 -3.10 29.37
N SER A 176 17.26 -3.64 28.42
CA SER A 176 16.67 -2.86 27.32
C SER A 176 15.16 -2.88 27.42
N TYR A 177 14.55 -1.74 27.76
CA TYR A 177 13.09 -1.62 27.92
C TYR A 177 12.30 -1.85 26.61
N THR A 178 12.97 -1.77 25.45
CA THR A 178 12.37 -2.07 24.13
C THR A 178 12.66 -3.49 23.67
N GLY A 179 13.57 -4.21 24.36
CA GLY A 179 14.19 -5.42 23.86
C GLY A 179 15.08 -5.20 22.63
N GLY A 180 15.39 -3.95 22.24
CA GLY A 180 16.19 -3.58 21.07
C GLY A 180 17.39 -2.65 21.39
N ASP A 181 18.04 -2.12 20.36
CA ASP A 181 19.20 -1.22 20.46
C ASP A 181 18.85 0.10 21.16
N GLN A 182 17.69 0.71 20.83
CA GLN A 182 17.29 1.98 21.43
C GLN A 182 17.15 1.86 22.95
N GLY A 183 16.57 0.76 23.43
CA GLY A 183 16.40 0.54 24.86
C GLY A 183 17.73 0.35 25.57
N PHE A 184 18.65 -0.40 24.96
CA PHE A 184 20.00 -0.60 25.47
C PHE A 184 20.77 0.73 25.53
N LEU A 185 20.76 1.51 24.45
CA LEU A 185 21.47 2.80 24.36
C LEU A 185 20.95 3.81 25.38
N ASN A 186 19.63 3.84 25.65
CA ASN A 186 19.06 4.67 26.71
C ASN A 186 19.54 4.24 28.11
N SER A 187 19.68 2.94 28.36
CA SER A 187 20.21 2.44 29.63
C SER A 187 21.72 2.65 29.76
N TYR A 188 22.44 2.60 28.64
CA TYR A 188 23.89 2.82 28.59
C TYR A 188 24.24 4.30 28.81
N TYR A 189 23.53 5.20 28.10
CA TYR A 189 23.62 6.64 28.25
C TYR A 189 22.50 7.17 29.16
N SER A 190 22.43 6.69 30.40
CA SER A 190 21.33 7.01 31.32
C SER A 190 21.18 8.50 31.65
N ASP A 191 22.25 9.28 31.54
CA ASP A 191 22.26 10.72 31.80
C ASP A 191 22.01 11.56 30.52
N PHE A 192 21.75 10.92 29.37
CA PHE A 192 21.47 11.61 28.11
C PHE A 192 20.36 12.67 28.16
N PRO A 193 19.28 12.52 28.97
CA PRO A 193 18.28 13.58 29.12
C PRO A 193 18.85 14.93 29.60
N ASN A 194 19.94 14.90 30.38
CA ASN A 194 20.61 16.08 30.92
C ASN A 194 21.70 16.65 29.99
N ALA A 195 21.96 16.01 28.85
CA ALA A 195 22.95 16.47 27.89
C ALA A 195 22.62 17.87 27.33
N HIS A 196 23.64 18.65 26.99
CA HIS A 196 23.45 19.99 26.43
C HIS A 196 22.83 19.92 25.03
N LEU A 197 22.06 20.95 24.65
CA LEU A 197 21.55 21.04 23.28
C LEU A 197 22.73 21.32 22.33
N PHE A 198 22.78 20.61 21.21
CA PHE A 198 23.75 20.86 20.16
C PHE A 198 23.39 22.17 19.42
N GLU A 199 24.32 23.12 19.44
CA GLU A 199 24.18 24.44 18.81
C GLU A 199 25.23 24.58 17.69
N PRO A 200 24.90 24.26 16.42
CA PRO A 200 25.87 24.22 15.32
C PRO A 200 26.47 25.59 14.95
N ASP A 201 25.76 26.67 15.30
CA ASP A 201 26.11 28.05 15.00
C ASP A 201 26.82 28.77 16.17
N LEU A 202 27.11 28.06 17.26
CA LEU A 202 27.78 28.64 18.42
C LEU A 202 29.18 29.15 18.03
N PRO A 203 29.55 30.42 18.34
CA PRO A 203 30.87 30.95 18.00
C PRO A 203 32.00 30.11 18.60
N LEU A 204 33.04 29.86 17.79
CA LEU A 204 34.20 29.02 18.15
C LEU A 204 34.91 29.47 19.46
N GLU A 205 34.87 30.77 19.77
CA GLU A 205 35.39 31.36 21.01
C GLU A 205 34.68 30.79 22.25
N MET A 206 33.35 30.68 22.20
CA MET A 206 32.55 30.11 23.30
C MET A 206 32.74 28.59 23.41
N SER A 207 32.90 27.90 22.29
CA SER A 207 33.18 26.46 22.24
C SER A 207 34.49 26.06 22.94
N LYS A 208 35.53 26.89 22.89
CA LYS A 208 36.86 26.56 23.43
C LYS A 208 37.00 26.75 24.94
N THR A 209 36.09 27.48 25.57
CA THR A 209 36.16 27.81 27.00
C THR A 209 35.58 26.73 27.92
N ARG A 210 34.92 25.71 27.35
CA ARG A 210 34.32 24.60 28.09
C ARG A 210 34.94 23.27 27.64
N PRO A 211 35.11 22.29 28.55
CA PRO A 211 35.41 20.93 28.14
C PRO A 211 34.34 20.45 27.16
N ALA A 212 34.75 19.79 26.07
CA ALA A 212 33.80 19.20 25.14
C ALA A 212 32.91 18.21 25.91
N PRO A 213 31.57 18.38 25.85
CA PRO A 213 30.68 17.48 26.57
C PRO A 213 30.83 16.05 26.06
N ALA A 214 30.58 15.06 26.92
CA ALA A 214 30.61 13.66 26.49
C ALA A 214 29.49 13.34 25.49
N MET A 215 28.39 14.08 25.57
CA MET A 215 27.21 13.90 24.73
C MET A 215 26.39 15.19 24.60
N GLU A 216 25.65 15.30 23.50
CA GLU A 216 24.74 16.42 23.22
C GLU A 216 23.40 15.95 22.63
N ARG A 217 22.36 16.76 22.81
CA ARG A 217 21.02 16.54 22.27
C ARG A 217 20.86 17.27 20.95
N LEU A 218 20.51 16.52 19.93
CA LEU A 218 20.07 17.07 18.65
C LEU A 218 18.66 17.62 18.78
N SER A 219 18.43 18.79 18.18
CA SER A 219 17.09 19.34 17.97
C SER A 219 16.21 18.38 17.16
N THR A 220 14.89 18.45 17.35
CA THR A 220 13.90 17.69 16.56
C THR A 220 14.02 17.95 15.06
N LEU A 221 14.64 19.06 14.64
CA LEU A 221 14.96 19.34 13.23
C LEU A 221 15.77 18.22 12.56
N TYR A 222 16.62 17.52 13.32
CA TYR A 222 17.50 16.44 12.84
C TYR A 222 16.91 15.03 13.03
N ASN A 223 15.70 14.89 13.57
CA ASN A 223 15.04 13.59 13.74
C ASN A 223 13.53 13.79 13.93
N ALA A 224 12.86 14.37 12.93
CA ALA A 224 11.45 14.71 13.03
C ALA A 224 10.57 13.46 12.95
N ASP A 225 9.83 13.18 14.02
CA ASP A 225 9.05 11.94 14.19
C ASP A 225 7.69 12.02 13.45
N VAL A 226 7.53 11.22 12.39
CA VAL A 226 6.26 11.15 11.61
C VAL A 226 5.09 10.65 12.47
N GLY A 227 5.33 9.81 13.47
CA GLY A 227 4.32 9.39 14.42
C GLY A 227 3.77 10.55 15.24
N LEU A 228 4.63 11.50 15.62
CA LEU A 228 4.19 12.72 16.31
C LEU A 228 3.44 13.67 15.37
N TYR A 229 3.92 13.81 14.13
CA TYR A 229 3.19 14.55 13.09
C TYR A 229 1.76 14.01 12.91
N MET A 230 1.57 12.69 12.94
CA MET A 230 0.23 12.09 12.81
C MET A 230 -0.71 12.43 13.97
N LEU A 231 -0.19 12.56 15.18
CA LEU A 231 -0.98 12.97 16.34
C LEU A 231 -1.33 14.46 16.31
N ALA A 232 -0.39 15.30 15.89
CA ALA A 232 -0.53 16.76 15.89
C ALA A 232 -1.11 17.36 14.59
N ASN A 233 -1.12 16.58 13.50
CA ASN A 233 -1.38 17.01 12.12
C ASN A 233 -0.53 18.23 11.67
N LYS A 234 0.66 18.36 12.24
CA LYS A 234 1.66 19.39 11.92
C LYS A 234 3.03 18.97 12.44
N TRP A 235 4.08 19.57 11.90
CA TRP A 235 5.41 19.48 12.50
C TRP A 235 5.45 20.29 13.80
N MET A 236 6.19 19.77 14.80
CA MET A 236 6.41 20.46 16.07
C MET A 236 7.51 21.53 16.00
N VAL A 237 8.04 21.72 14.80
CA VAL A 237 9.11 22.65 14.43
C VAL A 237 8.69 23.34 13.13
N ASP A 238 9.38 24.40 12.76
CA ASP A 238 9.18 25.03 11.46
C ASP A 238 9.51 24.01 10.34
N GLU A 239 8.52 23.75 9.48
CA GLU A 239 8.65 22.83 8.35
C GLU A 239 9.74 23.27 7.38
N SER A 240 9.90 24.59 7.22
CA SER A 240 10.92 25.15 6.36
C SER A 240 12.33 24.93 6.90
N GLU A 241 12.51 24.61 8.19
CA GLU A 241 13.80 24.34 8.84
C GLU A 241 14.10 22.87 9.07
N LEU A 242 13.17 21.97 8.73
CA LEU A 242 13.38 20.53 8.84
C LEU A 242 14.64 20.09 8.10
N ARG A 243 15.35 19.13 8.69
CA ARG A 243 16.59 18.59 8.11
C ARG A 243 16.52 17.09 7.90
N VAL A 244 15.95 16.34 8.85
CA VAL A 244 15.73 14.90 8.73
C VAL A 244 14.34 14.53 9.19
N ILE A 245 13.63 13.76 8.38
CA ILE A 245 12.34 13.16 8.72
C ILE A 245 12.54 11.67 8.98
N HIS A 246 11.94 11.15 10.05
CA HIS A 246 12.04 9.75 10.46
C HIS A 246 10.66 9.09 10.48
N TYR A 247 10.48 8.06 9.65
CA TYR A 247 9.23 7.29 9.49
C TYR A 247 9.09 6.22 10.59
N THR A 248 8.92 6.68 11.82
CA THR A 248 8.89 5.89 13.08
C THR A 248 7.66 4.99 13.23
N LEU A 249 6.64 5.12 12.37
CA LEU A 249 5.43 4.32 12.43
C LEU A 249 5.71 2.90 11.96
N GLY A 250 5.95 2.00 12.91
CA GLY A 250 6.41 0.64 12.68
C GLY A 250 5.82 -0.12 11.48
N PRO A 251 4.49 -0.22 11.31
CA PRO A 251 3.89 -0.94 10.18
C PRO A 251 3.72 -0.09 8.91
N LEU A 252 3.97 1.22 8.96
CA LEU A 252 3.74 2.15 7.86
C LEU A 252 5.08 2.73 7.40
N LYS A 253 5.73 2.02 6.48
CA LYS A 253 7.00 2.45 5.90
C LYS A 253 6.81 3.16 4.57
N PRO A 254 7.63 4.18 4.27
CA PRO A 254 7.36 5.06 3.13
C PRO A 254 7.46 4.37 1.77
N TRP A 255 8.18 3.24 1.68
CA TRP A 255 8.27 2.40 0.48
C TRP A 255 7.04 1.53 0.22
N ASP A 256 6.18 1.31 1.22
CA ASP A 256 4.94 0.56 1.02
C ASP A 256 3.93 1.45 0.28
N TRP A 257 3.50 1.03 -0.92
CA TRP A 257 2.68 1.86 -1.82
C TRP A 257 1.42 2.43 -1.16
N TRP A 258 0.82 1.69 -0.21
CA TRP A 258 -0.42 2.11 0.45
C TRP A 258 -0.21 3.26 1.44
N THR A 259 1.01 3.45 1.94
CA THR A 259 1.28 4.45 2.99
C THR A 259 1.21 5.88 2.48
N SER A 260 1.48 6.11 1.19
CA SER A 260 1.31 7.42 0.54
C SER A 260 -0.14 7.91 0.60
N TRP A 261 -1.12 6.99 0.61
CA TRP A 261 -2.53 7.34 0.77
C TRP A 261 -2.92 7.69 2.22
N LEU A 262 -2.14 7.23 3.19
CA LEU A 262 -2.45 7.39 4.62
C LEU A 262 -1.69 8.56 5.26
N LEU A 263 -0.42 8.74 4.90
CA LEU A 263 0.52 9.59 5.62
C LEU A 263 1.07 10.70 4.71
N LYS A 264 0.64 11.95 4.91
CA LYS A 264 1.12 13.10 4.12
C LYS A 264 2.66 13.24 4.09
N PRO A 265 3.41 13.05 5.19
CA PRO A 265 4.88 13.14 5.13
C PRO A 265 5.56 12.14 4.19
N VAL A 266 4.87 11.07 3.75
CA VAL A 266 5.42 10.10 2.80
C VAL A 266 5.65 10.73 1.42
N ASP A 267 4.92 11.79 1.07
CA ASP A 267 5.08 12.50 -0.20
C ASP A 267 6.53 13.01 -0.37
N VAL A 268 7.14 13.54 0.70
CA VAL A 268 8.55 13.99 0.70
C VAL A 268 9.51 12.86 0.33
N TRP A 269 9.23 11.64 0.78
CA TRP A 269 10.06 10.48 0.47
C TRP A 269 9.80 9.95 -0.95
N GLN A 270 8.54 9.93 -1.39
CA GLN A 270 8.18 9.52 -2.75
C GLN A 270 8.74 10.50 -3.80
N ASP A 271 8.83 11.80 -3.49
CA ASP A 271 9.43 12.80 -4.36
C ASP A 271 10.91 12.48 -4.64
N VAL A 272 11.68 12.11 -3.62
CA VAL A 272 13.08 11.69 -3.80
C VAL A 272 13.15 10.35 -4.54
N ARG A 273 12.26 9.40 -4.23
CA ARG A 273 12.19 8.10 -4.92
C ARG A 273 11.98 8.26 -6.43
N ILE A 274 11.05 9.10 -6.87
CA ILE A 274 10.74 9.27 -8.31
C ILE A 274 11.96 9.81 -9.07
N ARG A 275 12.79 10.64 -8.42
CA ARG A 275 14.03 11.16 -9.01
C ARG A 275 15.20 10.19 -8.95
N LEU A 276 15.01 8.97 -8.42
CA LEU A 276 16.08 8.01 -8.24
C LEU A 276 16.58 7.49 -9.59
N GLU A 277 17.88 7.64 -9.82
CA GLU A 277 18.51 7.33 -11.09
C GLU A 277 18.56 5.82 -11.34
N GLU A 278 18.63 5.45 -12.62
CA GLU A 278 18.79 4.07 -13.05
C GLU A 278 20.26 3.66 -12.95
N SER A 279 20.74 3.39 -11.73
CA SER A 279 22.12 2.97 -11.48
C SER A 279 22.44 1.59 -12.06
N LEU A 280 21.43 0.72 -12.16
CA LEU A 280 21.45 -0.55 -12.90
C LEU A 280 20.20 -0.66 -13.78
N PRO A 281 20.20 -1.47 -14.86
CA PRO A 281 19.05 -1.61 -15.76
C PRO A 281 17.74 -1.96 -15.02
N GLY A 282 16.70 -1.16 -15.25
CA GLY A 282 15.36 -1.34 -14.66
C GLY A 282 15.24 -0.90 -13.19
N THR A 283 16.17 -0.09 -12.68
CA THR A 283 16.18 0.31 -11.26
C THR A 283 15.79 1.76 -10.98
N GLY A 284 15.53 2.55 -12.04
CA GLY A 284 15.08 3.93 -11.94
C GLY A 284 13.76 4.04 -11.17
N GLY A 285 13.58 5.16 -10.45
CA GLY A 285 12.41 5.35 -9.58
C GLY A 285 12.34 4.38 -8.40
N GLY A 286 13.43 3.66 -8.10
CA GLY A 286 13.43 2.61 -7.09
C GLY A 286 12.71 1.34 -7.53
N SER A 287 12.58 1.11 -8.84
CA SER A 287 11.95 -0.09 -9.39
C SER A 287 12.85 -1.33 -9.21
N ASN A 288 12.22 -2.50 -9.25
CA ASN A 288 12.88 -3.79 -9.12
C ASN A 288 12.45 -4.66 -10.31
N PRO A 289 13.39 -5.20 -11.12
CA PRO A 289 13.06 -6.00 -12.30
C PRO A 289 12.10 -7.17 -12.03
N ASN A 290 12.20 -7.78 -10.85
CA ASN A 290 11.29 -8.87 -10.44
C ASN A 290 9.87 -8.35 -10.20
N ASP A 291 9.74 -7.24 -9.47
CA ASP A 291 8.44 -6.63 -9.20
C ASP A 291 7.81 -6.09 -10.49
N ASP A 292 8.60 -5.50 -11.39
CA ASP A 292 8.14 -5.03 -12.69
C ASP A 292 7.59 -6.16 -13.56
N PHE A 293 8.24 -7.33 -13.54
CA PHE A 293 7.74 -8.53 -14.20
C PHE A 293 6.41 -8.98 -13.59
N VAL A 294 6.33 -9.08 -12.26
CA VAL A 294 5.10 -9.45 -11.54
C VAL A 294 3.97 -8.46 -11.88
N VAL A 295 4.23 -7.16 -11.84
CA VAL A 295 3.26 -6.10 -12.18
C VAL A 295 2.73 -6.28 -13.60
N LYS A 296 3.60 -6.53 -14.58
CA LYS A 296 3.18 -6.79 -15.98
C LYS A 296 2.27 -8.02 -16.09
N VAL A 297 2.61 -9.11 -15.39
CA VAL A 297 1.78 -10.32 -15.35
C VAL A 297 0.42 -10.03 -14.70
N LEU A 298 0.42 -9.32 -13.57
CA LEU A 298 -0.80 -8.97 -12.84
C LEU A 298 -1.74 -8.06 -13.62
N PHE A 299 -1.22 -7.17 -14.47
CA PHE A 299 -2.04 -6.35 -15.37
C PHE A 299 -2.60 -7.16 -16.56
N LEU A 300 -1.81 -8.08 -17.13
CA LEU A 300 -2.23 -8.82 -18.33
C LEU A 300 -3.25 -9.92 -18.01
N LEU A 301 -3.19 -10.54 -16.82
CA LEU A 301 -4.02 -11.70 -16.51
C LEU A 301 -5.53 -11.38 -16.46
N PRO A 302 -6.01 -10.34 -15.73
CA PRO A 302 -7.43 -9.98 -15.72
C PRO A 302 -7.96 -9.64 -17.12
N LEU A 303 -7.16 -8.95 -17.93
CA LEU A 303 -7.49 -8.67 -19.34
C LEU A 303 -7.65 -9.97 -20.14
N CYS A 304 -6.74 -10.92 -19.99
CA CYS A 304 -6.84 -12.22 -20.65
C CYS A 304 -8.07 -13.01 -20.20
N ILE A 305 -8.40 -12.99 -18.90
CA ILE A 305 -9.62 -13.61 -18.35
C ILE A 305 -10.86 -12.96 -18.97
N LEU A 306 -10.91 -11.64 -19.02
CA LEU A 306 -12.03 -10.90 -19.62
C LEU A 306 -12.17 -11.22 -21.11
N LEU A 307 -11.08 -11.19 -21.87
CA LEU A 307 -11.07 -11.55 -23.29
C LEU A 307 -11.51 -13.00 -23.54
N PHE A 308 -11.06 -13.95 -22.71
CA PHE A 308 -11.49 -15.35 -22.79
C PHE A 308 -12.99 -15.49 -22.51
N CYS A 309 -13.51 -14.81 -21.48
CA CYS A 309 -14.94 -14.80 -21.16
C CYS A 309 -15.76 -14.17 -22.29
N CYS A 310 -15.30 -13.05 -22.87
CA CYS A 310 -15.93 -12.41 -24.03
C CYS A 310 -15.91 -13.33 -25.26
N TYR A 311 -14.78 -13.98 -25.55
CA TYR A 311 -14.64 -14.93 -26.66
C TYR A 311 -15.57 -16.14 -26.50
N ARG A 312 -15.65 -16.71 -25.29
CA ARG A 312 -16.56 -17.82 -25.00
C ARG A 312 -18.03 -17.41 -25.16
N SER A 313 -18.38 -16.21 -24.70
CA SER A 313 -19.72 -15.63 -24.89
C SER A 313 -20.02 -15.42 -26.38
N PHE A 314 -19.05 -14.91 -27.16
CA PHE A 314 -19.15 -14.75 -28.60
C PHE A 314 -19.33 -16.08 -29.35
N LEU A 315 -18.58 -17.11 -28.98
CA LEU A 315 -18.76 -18.46 -29.55
C LEU A 315 -20.15 -19.03 -29.26
N GLN A 316 -20.68 -18.81 -28.06
CA GLN A 316 -22.03 -19.25 -27.70
C GLN A 316 -23.13 -18.46 -28.41
N THR A 317 -22.87 -17.24 -28.87
CA THR A 317 -23.82 -16.37 -29.60
C THR A 317 -23.65 -16.39 -31.13
N ARG A 318 -22.74 -17.21 -31.66
CA ARG A 318 -22.45 -17.31 -33.10
C ARG A 318 -23.66 -17.74 -33.94
N ASP A 319 -24.61 -18.47 -33.37
CA ASP A 319 -25.87 -18.86 -34.04
C ASP A 319 -26.92 -17.73 -34.08
N TYR A 320 -26.71 -16.61 -33.37
CA TYR A 320 -27.65 -15.48 -33.28
C TYR A 320 -27.20 -14.23 -34.07
N PHE A 321 -25.92 -14.16 -34.46
CA PHE A 321 -25.32 -12.93 -35.02
C PHE A 321 -25.58 -12.71 -36.52
N GLY A 322 -26.12 -13.70 -37.24
CA GLY A 322 -26.63 -13.50 -38.60
C GLY A 322 -27.75 -12.44 -38.70
N THR A 323 -28.33 -12.04 -37.56
CA THR A 323 -29.52 -11.15 -37.51
C THR A 323 -29.29 -9.83 -36.76
N LEU A 324 -28.13 -9.63 -36.13
CA LEU A 324 -27.86 -8.49 -35.23
C LEU A 324 -27.08 -7.32 -35.89
N CYS A 325 -26.48 -7.53 -37.06
CA CYS A 325 -25.83 -6.46 -37.83
C CYS A 325 -26.78 -5.40 -38.42
N ARG A 326 -28.06 -5.36 -38.00
CA ARG A 326 -29.08 -4.45 -38.58
C ARG A 326 -29.64 -3.39 -37.63
N ASN A 327 -29.36 -3.41 -36.33
CA ASN A 327 -29.94 -2.43 -35.40
C ASN A 327 -28.86 -1.57 -34.72
N SER A 328 -28.90 -0.28 -35.03
CA SER A 328 -27.94 0.75 -34.62
C SER A 328 -28.07 1.13 -33.13
N LEU A 329 -26.93 1.41 -32.48
CA LEU A 329 -26.79 1.99 -31.13
C LEU A 329 -27.69 3.21 -30.90
N CYS A 330 -28.07 3.92 -31.96
CA CYS A 330 -28.97 5.08 -31.91
C CYS A 330 -30.39 4.72 -31.43
N ASP A 331 -30.90 3.53 -31.77
CA ASP A 331 -32.26 3.13 -31.36
C ASP A 331 -32.33 2.76 -29.87
N GLN A 332 -31.24 2.22 -29.31
CA GLN A 332 -31.16 1.94 -27.88
C GLN A 332 -31.13 3.22 -27.03
N ILE A 333 -30.42 4.26 -27.48
CA ILE A 333 -30.36 5.57 -26.81
C ILE A 333 -31.72 6.28 -26.86
N ARG A 334 -32.42 6.21 -28.00
CA ARG A 334 -33.77 6.77 -28.17
C ARG A 334 -34.78 6.13 -27.23
N HIS A 335 -34.70 4.82 -27.03
CA HIS A 335 -35.59 4.07 -26.15
C HIS A 335 -35.33 4.35 -24.66
N LEU A 336 -34.09 4.68 -24.29
CA LEU A 336 -33.70 5.08 -22.94
C LEU A 336 -34.26 6.47 -22.59
N TYR A 337 -34.15 7.42 -23.52
CA TYR A 337 -34.66 8.78 -23.35
C TYR A 337 -36.17 8.83 -23.13
N VAL A 338 -36.93 8.01 -23.87
CA VAL A 338 -38.40 7.92 -23.72
C VAL A 338 -38.81 7.28 -22.38
N LYS A 339 -38.04 6.30 -21.89
CA LYS A 339 -38.35 5.59 -20.64
C LYS A 339 -38.04 6.41 -19.39
N ILE A 340 -36.97 7.22 -19.42
CA ILE A 340 -36.62 8.15 -18.35
C ILE A 340 -37.63 9.30 -18.27
N ARG A 341 -38.15 9.77 -19.41
CA ARG A 341 -39.18 10.83 -19.45
C ARG A 341 -40.56 10.38 -18.96
N ALA A 342 -40.85 9.07 -18.96
CA ALA A 342 -42.13 8.50 -18.57
C ALA A 342 -42.19 8.00 -17.11
N GLY A 343 -41.07 8.00 -16.36
CA GLY A 343 -41.02 7.58 -14.97
C GLY A 343 -41.12 8.75 -13.99
N GLY A 344 -42.26 8.90 -13.32
CA GLY A 344 -42.42 9.80 -12.18
C GLY A 344 -41.57 9.39 -10.95
N PRO A 345 -41.53 10.20 -9.88
CA PRO A 345 -40.54 10.11 -8.81
C PRO A 345 -40.64 8.79 -8.02
N LEU A 346 -39.51 8.11 -7.86
CA LEU A 346 -39.34 6.88 -7.08
C LEU A 346 -39.41 7.18 -5.58
N THR A 347 -40.40 6.63 -4.89
CA THR A 347 -40.51 6.66 -3.43
C THR A 347 -39.53 5.70 -2.76
N TYR A 348 -38.73 6.25 -1.85
CA TYR A 348 -37.80 5.54 -0.97
C TYR A 348 -38.58 4.67 0.04
N THR A 349 -38.16 3.41 0.27
CA THR A 349 -38.62 2.65 1.44
C THR A 349 -37.41 2.05 2.17
N VAL A 350 -37.19 2.56 3.37
CA VAL A 350 -36.22 2.09 4.36
C VAL A 350 -36.72 0.77 4.94
N VAL A 351 -35.86 -0.25 4.99
CA VAL A 351 -36.14 -1.50 5.72
C VAL A 351 -35.63 -1.34 7.15
N SER A 352 -36.54 -1.12 8.10
CA SER A 352 -36.29 -1.33 9.53
C SER A 352 -36.82 -2.70 9.95
N PRO A 353 -36.15 -3.41 10.87
CA PRO A 353 -36.58 -4.73 11.31
C PRO A 353 -37.56 -4.59 12.49
N SER A 354 -38.86 -4.56 12.22
CA SER A 354 -39.84 -4.92 13.24
C SER A 354 -41.19 -5.29 12.64
N THR A 355 -41.69 -6.41 13.15
CA THR A 355 -42.98 -7.03 12.91
C THR A 355 -44.16 -6.06 13.06
N THR A 356 -44.87 -5.72 11.99
CA THR A 356 -46.35 -5.65 11.99
C THR A 356 -46.89 -5.60 10.56
N ILE A 357 -47.89 -6.43 10.31
CA ILE A 357 -48.66 -6.55 9.07
C ILE A 357 -49.45 -5.24 8.85
N ASN A 358 -49.29 -4.60 7.70
CA ASN A 358 -50.42 -3.93 7.07
C ASN A 358 -50.29 -3.86 5.54
N SER A 359 -51.40 -4.16 4.90
CA SER A 359 -51.63 -4.35 3.47
C SER A 359 -51.48 -3.05 2.67
N ASN A 360 -50.55 -3.01 1.70
CA ASN A 360 -50.74 -2.47 0.34
C ASN A 360 -49.40 -2.30 -0.40
N GLN A 361 -48.83 -3.39 -0.92
CA GLN A 361 -47.93 -3.34 -2.09
C GLN A 361 -48.11 -4.63 -2.92
N LEU A 362 -48.91 -4.52 -3.98
CA LEU A 362 -49.32 -5.61 -4.86
C LEU A 362 -48.26 -5.86 -5.96
N PHE A 363 -47.02 -6.15 -5.54
CA PHE A 363 -46.01 -6.81 -6.39
C PHE A 363 -45.60 -8.13 -5.70
N SER A 364 -46.26 -9.21 -6.11
CA SER A 364 -45.78 -10.60 -6.03
C SER A 364 -45.59 -11.27 -4.65
N ASN A 365 -46.55 -11.18 -3.73
CA ASN A 365 -46.60 -12.05 -2.54
C ASN A 365 -46.61 -13.56 -2.88
N ALA A 366 -47.01 -13.96 -4.09
CA ALA A 366 -47.03 -15.35 -4.54
C ALA A 366 -45.68 -15.86 -5.13
N ALA A 367 -44.75 -14.96 -5.48
CA ALA A 367 -43.43 -15.35 -6.00
C ALA A 367 -42.38 -15.41 -4.88
N LEU A 368 -42.46 -14.48 -3.90
CA LEU A 368 -41.58 -14.50 -2.73
C LEU A 368 -41.80 -15.71 -1.82
N SER A 369 -43.02 -16.27 -1.78
CA SER A 369 -43.33 -17.47 -0.99
C SER A 369 -42.61 -18.73 -1.49
N LYS A 370 -42.05 -18.71 -2.71
CA LYS A 370 -41.30 -19.83 -3.30
C LYS A 370 -39.79 -19.75 -3.06
N VAL A 371 -39.29 -18.64 -2.52
CA VAL A 371 -37.85 -18.44 -2.29
C VAL A 371 -37.47 -18.97 -0.91
N PRO A 372 -36.37 -19.73 -0.76
CA PRO A 372 -35.91 -20.22 0.53
C PRO A 372 -35.68 -19.07 1.52
N ALA A 373 -36.32 -19.13 2.70
CA ALA A 373 -36.29 -18.06 3.69
C ALA A 373 -34.86 -17.67 4.16
N HIS A 374 -33.93 -18.62 4.13
CA HIS A 374 -32.53 -18.42 4.54
C HIS A 374 -31.62 -17.92 3.42
N LEU A 375 -32.06 -17.90 2.15
CA LEU A 375 -31.21 -17.56 1.00
C LEU A 375 -30.63 -16.15 1.10
N GLY A 376 -31.41 -15.18 1.60
CA GLY A 376 -30.93 -13.81 1.81
C GLY A 376 -29.77 -13.76 2.81
N GLY A 377 -29.90 -14.44 3.95
CA GLY A 377 -28.85 -14.52 4.98
C GLY A 377 -27.58 -15.21 4.47
N ILE A 378 -27.73 -16.32 3.72
CA ILE A 378 -26.60 -17.01 3.09
C ILE A 378 -25.90 -16.09 2.08
N SER A 379 -26.65 -15.39 1.23
CA SER A 379 -26.09 -14.49 0.23
C SER A 379 -25.27 -13.37 0.87
N ILE A 380 -25.78 -12.77 1.95
CA ILE A 380 -25.07 -11.72 2.70
C ILE A 380 -23.75 -12.27 3.25
N PHE A 381 -23.79 -13.42 3.94
CA PHE A 381 -22.60 -14.04 4.51
C PHE A 381 -21.55 -14.38 3.43
N VAL A 382 -21.98 -15.02 2.33
CA VAL A 382 -21.11 -15.37 1.20
C VAL A 382 -20.52 -14.12 0.55
N CYS A 383 -21.31 -13.07 0.36
CA CYS A 383 -20.85 -11.80 -0.21
C CYS A 383 -19.71 -11.20 0.61
N PHE A 384 -19.87 -11.04 1.92
CA PHE A 384 -18.81 -10.48 2.78
C PHE A 384 -17.57 -11.37 2.87
N MET A 385 -17.75 -12.70 2.93
CA MET A 385 -16.62 -13.63 2.86
C MET A 385 -15.82 -13.48 1.57
N ILE A 386 -16.50 -13.37 0.43
CA ILE A 386 -15.87 -13.16 -0.88
C ILE A 386 -15.15 -11.81 -0.93
N VAL A 387 -15.72 -10.73 -0.39
CA VAL A 387 -15.04 -9.43 -0.28
C VAL A 387 -13.74 -9.56 0.50
N SER A 388 -13.78 -10.17 1.70
CA SER A 388 -12.60 -10.33 2.55
C SER A 388 -11.51 -11.16 1.87
N VAL A 389 -11.88 -12.28 1.23
CA VAL A 389 -10.94 -13.13 0.49
C VAL A 389 -10.36 -12.40 -0.72
N SER A 390 -11.18 -11.70 -1.49
CA SER A 390 -10.74 -10.98 -2.70
C SER A 390 -9.79 -9.84 -2.34
N LEU A 391 -10.10 -9.07 -1.30
CA LEU A 391 -9.24 -7.98 -0.84
C LEU A 391 -7.93 -8.51 -0.26
N GLY A 392 -8.00 -9.53 0.62
CA GLY A 392 -6.81 -10.14 1.24
C GLY A 392 -5.87 -10.76 0.21
N PHE A 393 -6.42 -11.48 -0.78
CA PHE A 393 -5.63 -12.05 -1.87
C PHE A 393 -4.99 -10.97 -2.75
N SER A 394 -5.73 -9.90 -3.08
CA SER A 394 -5.21 -8.80 -3.88
C SER A 394 -4.02 -8.10 -3.20
N PHE A 395 -4.10 -7.85 -1.90
CA PHE A 395 -2.96 -7.32 -1.14
C PHE A 395 -1.78 -8.30 -1.03
N ALA A 396 -2.03 -9.61 -1.04
CA ALA A 396 -0.98 -10.62 -0.95
C ALA A 396 -0.18 -10.77 -2.26
N ILE A 397 -0.83 -10.62 -3.41
CA ILE A 397 -0.16 -10.77 -4.72
C ILE A 397 0.50 -9.48 -5.22
N VAL A 398 -0.01 -8.31 -4.84
CA VAL A 398 0.52 -7.02 -5.31
C VAL A 398 1.82 -6.71 -4.55
N PRO A 399 2.96 -6.52 -5.24
CA PRO A 399 4.22 -6.24 -4.55
C PRO A 399 4.14 -4.96 -3.73
N ARG A 400 4.73 -4.96 -2.53
CA ARG A 400 4.61 -3.86 -1.57
C ARG A 400 5.30 -2.58 -2.03
N GLN A 401 6.43 -2.72 -2.72
CA GLN A 401 7.34 -1.62 -3.04
C GLN A 401 7.13 -1.04 -4.45
N VAL A 402 5.94 -1.19 -5.04
CA VAL A 402 5.59 -0.53 -6.31
C VAL A 402 5.24 0.96 -6.11
N MET A 403 5.00 1.68 -7.21
CA MET A 403 4.51 3.06 -7.12
C MET A 403 3.11 3.12 -6.50
N PRO A 404 2.76 4.17 -5.73
CA PRO A 404 1.47 4.30 -5.05
C PRO A 404 0.24 4.02 -5.92
N TRP A 405 0.22 4.60 -7.13
CA TRP A 405 -0.87 4.40 -8.10
C TRP A 405 -0.91 2.99 -8.68
N THR A 406 0.24 2.42 -9.00
CA THR A 406 0.35 1.05 -9.53
C THR A 406 -0.23 0.05 -8.54
N GLY A 407 0.16 0.15 -7.26
CA GLY A 407 -0.34 -0.72 -6.21
C GLY A 407 -1.85 -0.56 -5.99
N LEU A 408 -2.33 0.70 -5.96
CA LEU A 408 -3.76 1.00 -5.79
C LEU A 408 -4.61 0.39 -6.92
N ILE A 409 -4.22 0.62 -8.18
CA ILE A 409 -4.94 0.14 -9.36
C ILE A 409 -4.98 -1.39 -9.36
N LEU A 410 -3.84 -2.06 -9.15
CA LEU A 410 -3.77 -3.51 -9.14
C LEU A 410 -4.63 -4.14 -8.04
N VAL A 411 -4.64 -3.55 -6.84
CA VAL A 411 -5.52 -4.03 -5.75
C VAL A 411 -6.98 -3.91 -6.13
N TYR A 412 -7.41 -2.80 -6.71
CA TYR A 412 -8.81 -2.66 -7.17
C TYR A 412 -9.13 -3.64 -8.30
N GLU A 413 -8.28 -3.72 -9.32
CA GLU A 413 -8.47 -4.60 -10.47
C GLU A 413 -8.65 -6.06 -10.03
N TRP A 414 -7.77 -6.54 -9.17
CA TRP A 414 -7.83 -7.91 -8.67
C TRP A 414 -8.97 -8.14 -7.68
N THR A 415 -9.25 -7.17 -6.81
CA THR A 415 -10.38 -7.29 -5.86
C THR A 415 -11.69 -7.39 -6.62
N PHE A 416 -11.90 -6.54 -7.62
CA PHE A 416 -13.11 -6.59 -8.45
C PHE A 416 -13.15 -7.85 -9.31
N THR A 417 -12.06 -8.23 -9.96
CA THR A 417 -12.01 -9.44 -10.79
C THR A 417 -12.38 -10.68 -10.00
N LEU A 418 -11.77 -10.87 -8.82
CA LEU A 418 -12.06 -12.01 -7.94
C LEU A 418 -13.49 -11.95 -7.39
N PHE A 419 -13.94 -10.78 -6.96
CA PHE A 419 -15.31 -10.60 -6.48
C PHE A 419 -16.33 -10.95 -7.56
N PHE A 420 -16.17 -10.46 -8.79
CA PHE A 420 -17.08 -10.75 -9.90
C PHE A 420 -17.09 -12.24 -10.26
N LEU A 421 -15.93 -12.90 -10.29
CA LEU A 421 -15.84 -14.33 -10.57
C LEU A 421 -16.50 -15.18 -9.47
N LEU A 422 -16.17 -14.91 -8.21
CA LEU A 422 -16.65 -15.71 -7.08
C LEU A 422 -18.13 -15.43 -6.77
N PHE A 423 -18.53 -14.16 -6.68
CA PHE A 423 -19.92 -13.80 -6.39
C PHE A 423 -20.83 -14.06 -7.58
N GLY A 424 -20.36 -13.81 -8.81
CA GLY A 424 -21.07 -14.23 -10.03
C GLY A 424 -21.25 -15.74 -10.11
N GLY A 425 -20.23 -16.52 -9.73
CA GLY A 425 -20.33 -17.98 -9.58
C GLY A 425 -21.37 -18.40 -8.54
N PHE A 426 -21.43 -17.74 -7.39
CA PHE A 426 -22.46 -17.96 -6.37
C PHE A 426 -23.88 -17.65 -6.88
N LEU A 427 -24.07 -16.53 -7.60
CA LEU A 427 -25.35 -16.20 -8.21
C LEU A 427 -25.76 -17.23 -9.27
N HIS A 428 -24.80 -17.75 -10.03
CA HIS A 428 -25.05 -18.84 -10.99
C HIS A 428 -25.50 -20.13 -10.30
N LEU A 429 -24.84 -20.52 -9.20
CA LEU A 429 -25.28 -21.68 -8.40
C LEU A 429 -26.68 -21.47 -7.84
N THR A 430 -27.00 -20.26 -7.39
CA THR A 430 -28.33 -19.88 -6.91
C THR A 430 -29.39 -19.98 -8.03
N TYR A 431 -29.04 -19.57 -9.24
CA TYR A 431 -29.87 -19.75 -10.44
C TYR A 431 -30.11 -21.24 -10.75
N GLN A 432 -29.07 -22.08 -10.73
CA GLN A 432 -29.22 -23.53 -10.94
C GLN A 432 -30.05 -24.19 -9.84
N TRP A 433 -29.94 -23.71 -8.59
CA TRP A 433 -30.77 -24.16 -7.49
C TRP A 433 -32.25 -23.84 -7.72
N GLY A 434 -32.56 -22.62 -8.17
CA GLY A 434 -33.92 -22.26 -8.60
C GLY A 434 -34.45 -23.20 -9.67
N LYS A 435 -33.65 -23.44 -10.71
CA LYS A 435 -33.99 -24.35 -11.81
C LYS A 435 -34.27 -25.79 -11.33
N THR A 436 -33.43 -26.33 -10.45
CA THR A 436 -33.59 -27.68 -9.89
C THR A 436 -34.83 -27.78 -9.01
N THR A 437 -35.13 -26.73 -8.23
CA THR A 437 -36.33 -26.68 -7.39
C THR A 437 -37.61 -26.68 -8.23
N ALA A 438 -37.61 -25.99 -9.38
CA ALA A 438 -38.71 -26.03 -10.33
C ALA A 438 -38.97 -27.43 -10.93
N PHE A 439 -37.91 -28.23 -11.13
CA PHE A 439 -38.03 -29.62 -11.60
C PHE A 439 -38.65 -30.54 -10.53
N HIS A 440 -38.20 -30.45 -9.27
CA HIS A 440 -38.72 -31.30 -8.18
C HIS A 440 -40.19 -31.00 -7.85
N ALA A 441 -40.61 -29.73 -7.89
CA ALA A 441 -42.00 -29.33 -7.64
C ALA A 441 -43.00 -29.83 -8.70
N GLY A 442 -42.53 -30.33 -9.86
CA GLY A 442 -43.35 -30.92 -10.93
C GLY A 442 -43.60 -32.43 -10.81
N SER A 443 -43.15 -33.09 -9.73
CA SER A 443 -43.19 -34.56 -9.58
C SER A 443 -44.31 -35.12 -8.69
N PHE A 444 -45.25 -34.28 -8.22
CA PHE A 444 -46.43 -34.74 -7.47
C PHE A 444 -47.61 -35.04 -8.42
N PRO A 445 -48.33 -36.18 -8.27
CA PRO A 445 -49.37 -36.58 -9.20
C PRO A 445 -50.58 -35.64 -9.11
N SER A 446 -50.98 -35.12 -10.27
CA SER A 446 -52.13 -34.26 -10.48
C SER A 446 -53.44 -35.03 -10.30
N HIS A 447 -54.24 -34.65 -9.30
CA HIS A 447 -55.66 -34.94 -9.27
C HIS A 447 -56.45 -33.62 -9.44
N THR A 448 -57.18 -33.52 -10.57
CA THR A 448 -58.48 -32.83 -10.77
C THR A 448 -58.60 -31.35 -10.34
N ASN A 449 -58.96 -30.37 -11.18
CA ASN A 449 -60.01 -30.35 -12.20
C ASN A 449 -59.71 -29.35 -13.32
N SER A 450 -60.09 -29.75 -14.53
CA SER A 450 -60.28 -28.93 -15.72
C SER A 450 -61.47 -27.99 -15.58
N LEU A 451 -61.34 -26.76 -16.10
CA LEU A 451 -62.38 -26.00 -16.82
C LEU A 451 -61.72 -24.73 -17.40
N ASP A 452 -61.51 -24.75 -18.72
CA ASP A 452 -61.83 -23.72 -19.73
C ASP A 452 -61.91 -22.25 -19.27
N ASP A 453 -61.48 -21.21 -19.97
CA ASP A 453 -60.87 -20.96 -21.28
C ASP A 453 -60.56 -19.44 -21.25
N ASP A 454 -59.38 -19.00 -21.66
CA ASP A 454 -59.22 -17.68 -22.30
C ASP A 454 -57.82 -17.58 -22.94
N SER A 455 -57.72 -18.21 -24.12
CA SER A 455 -56.67 -17.98 -25.08
C SER A 455 -56.82 -16.59 -25.70
N GLY A 456 -56.01 -15.61 -25.27
CA GLY A 456 -56.05 -14.30 -25.92
C GLY A 456 -55.14 -13.20 -25.38
N LYS A 457 -53.81 -13.41 -25.35
CA LYS A 457 -52.80 -12.33 -25.47
C LYS A 457 -51.41 -12.91 -25.69
N GLY A 458 -51.18 -13.30 -26.94
CA GLY A 458 -49.87 -13.71 -27.42
C GLY A 458 -48.87 -12.56 -27.44
N HIS A 459 -47.64 -12.90 -27.03
CA HIS A 459 -46.39 -12.44 -27.63
C HIS A 459 -46.06 -10.95 -27.55
N GLN A 460 -45.73 -10.47 -26.34
CA GLN A 460 -44.85 -9.30 -26.22
C GLN A 460 -43.90 -9.38 -25.01
N ARG A 461 -43.13 -10.47 -24.93
CA ARG A 461 -41.91 -10.52 -24.09
C ARG A 461 -40.82 -11.29 -24.82
N GLN A 462 -40.32 -10.70 -25.90
CA GLN A 462 -39.14 -11.23 -26.57
C GLN A 462 -38.19 -10.12 -27.02
N ALA A 463 -37.49 -9.57 -26.03
CA ALA A 463 -36.13 -9.05 -26.14
C ALA A 463 -35.53 -9.27 -24.75
N SER A 464 -34.57 -10.19 -24.55
CA SER A 464 -33.14 -9.87 -24.62
C SER A 464 -32.76 -8.56 -23.91
N ALA A 465 -33.47 -8.21 -22.83
CA ALA A 465 -33.02 -7.16 -21.93
C ALA A 465 -31.85 -7.74 -21.13
N CYS A 466 -30.64 -7.30 -21.46
CA CYS A 466 -29.51 -7.35 -20.54
C CYS A 466 -30.00 -6.99 -19.14
N ASP A 467 -29.63 -7.76 -18.12
CA ASP A 467 -30.23 -7.68 -16.78
C ASP A 467 -29.85 -6.35 -16.09
N PHE A 468 -30.57 -5.28 -16.46
CA PHE A 468 -30.31 -3.90 -16.08
C PHE A 468 -30.22 -3.73 -14.55
N VAL A 469 -30.95 -4.57 -13.81
CA VAL A 469 -30.98 -4.51 -12.35
C VAL A 469 -29.73 -5.13 -11.74
N THR A 470 -29.23 -6.25 -12.29
CA THR A 470 -27.92 -6.81 -11.90
C THR A 470 -26.80 -5.82 -12.15
N TRP A 471 -26.83 -5.14 -13.29
CA TRP A 471 -25.90 -4.06 -13.60
C TRP A 471 -26.02 -2.88 -12.65
N TYR A 472 -27.24 -2.45 -12.33
CA TYR A 472 -27.46 -1.33 -11.41
C TYR A 472 -26.88 -1.59 -10.02
N TYR A 473 -27.17 -2.75 -9.42
CA TYR A 473 -26.62 -3.10 -8.11
C TYR A 473 -25.12 -3.39 -8.17
N GLY A 474 -24.63 -4.05 -9.23
CA GLY A 474 -23.19 -4.30 -9.42
C GLY A 474 -22.38 -3.00 -9.56
N LEU A 475 -22.83 -2.08 -10.41
CA LEU A 475 -22.23 -0.76 -10.58
C LEU A 475 -22.35 0.09 -9.32
N GLY A 476 -23.48 0.00 -8.61
CA GLY A 476 -23.66 0.67 -7.32
C GLY A 476 -22.64 0.19 -6.26
N MET A 477 -22.43 -1.13 -6.16
CA MET A 477 -21.42 -1.71 -5.28
C MET A 477 -20.01 -1.25 -5.67
N ALA A 478 -19.66 -1.31 -6.95
CA ALA A 478 -18.35 -0.87 -7.44
C ALA A 478 -18.12 0.64 -7.21
N PHE A 479 -19.12 1.48 -7.50
CA PHE A 479 -19.06 2.92 -7.28
C PHE A 479 -18.83 3.23 -5.80
N LEU A 480 -19.60 2.64 -4.90
CA LEU A 480 -19.44 2.87 -3.46
C LEU A 480 -18.10 2.31 -2.95
N ALA A 481 -17.63 1.19 -3.48
CA ALA A 481 -16.33 0.62 -3.12
C ALA A 481 -15.15 1.52 -3.49
N VAL A 482 -15.27 2.33 -4.55
CA VAL A 482 -14.26 3.34 -4.92
C VAL A 482 -14.50 4.67 -4.18
N ALA A 483 -15.76 5.12 -4.10
CA ALA A 483 -16.11 6.42 -3.52
C ALA A 483 -15.85 6.46 -2.00
N ALA A 484 -16.19 5.40 -1.27
CA ALA A 484 -16.01 5.32 0.19
C ALA A 484 -14.57 5.63 0.65
N PRO A 485 -13.52 4.95 0.13
CA PRO A 485 -12.15 5.25 0.50
C PRO A 485 -11.60 6.53 -0.16
N SER A 486 -12.20 7.01 -1.26
CA SER A 486 -11.72 8.21 -1.98
C SER A 486 -12.25 9.54 -1.39
N LEU A 487 -13.36 9.51 -0.65
CA LEU A 487 -14.00 10.67 -0.04
C LEU A 487 -13.06 11.59 0.76
N PRO A 488 -12.17 11.08 1.64
CA PRO A 488 -11.25 11.93 2.40
C PRO A 488 -10.32 12.76 1.50
N PHE A 489 -9.91 12.20 0.35
CA PHE A 489 -9.03 12.88 -0.60
C PHE A 489 -9.78 13.95 -1.40
N LEU A 490 -11.02 13.66 -1.81
CA LEU A 490 -11.89 14.62 -2.48
C LEU A 490 -12.16 15.86 -1.61
N PHE A 491 -12.25 15.68 -0.29
CA PHE A 491 -12.42 16.78 0.66
C PHE A 491 -11.10 17.41 1.13
N GLY A 492 -9.95 16.96 0.62
CA GLY A 492 -8.64 17.50 1.02
C GLY A 492 -8.29 17.28 2.49
N VAL A 493 -8.90 16.29 3.15
CA VAL A 493 -8.63 15.99 4.57
C VAL A 493 -7.21 15.47 4.67
N THR A 494 -6.37 16.05 5.52
CA THR A 494 -4.98 15.62 5.76
C THR A 494 -4.79 14.89 7.09
N ALA A 495 -5.63 15.16 8.08
CA ALA A 495 -5.56 14.55 9.39
C ALA A 495 -5.91 13.04 9.33
N LEU A 496 -4.97 12.19 9.75
CA LEU A 496 -5.11 10.72 9.66
C LEU A 496 -6.38 10.19 10.33
N PHE A 497 -6.68 10.58 11.56
CA PHE A 497 -7.85 10.08 12.28
C PHE A 497 -9.16 10.51 11.62
N LEU A 498 -9.22 11.72 11.06
CA LEU A 498 -10.38 12.18 10.32
C LEU A 498 -10.53 11.44 8.98
N ARG A 499 -9.41 11.16 8.28
CA ARG A 499 -9.41 10.30 7.08
C ARG A 499 -9.96 8.92 7.40
N LEU A 500 -9.42 8.26 8.41
CA LEU A 500 -9.85 6.92 8.83
C LEU A 500 -11.32 6.93 9.27
N GLY A 501 -11.75 7.94 10.02
CA GLY A 501 -13.15 8.10 10.41
C GLY A 501 -14.10 8.20 9.20
N LEU A 502 -13.75 9.01 8.20
CA LEU A 502 -14.51 9.12 6.95
C LEU A 502 -14.51 7.83 6.14
N MET A 503 -13.38 7.12 6.07
CA MET A 503 -13.29 5.80 5.42
C MET A 503 -14.19 4.77 6.12
N VAL A 504 -14.25 4.78 7.45
CA VAL A 504 -15.14 3.91 8.23
C VAL A 504 -16.61 4.22 7.94
N VAL A 505 -16.99 5.51 7.94
CA VAL A 505 -18.36 5.92 7.60
C VAL A 505 -18.73 5.49 6.17
N GLY A 506 -17.87 5.73 5.20
CA GLY A 506 -18.05 5.26 3.83
C GLY A 506 -18.16 3.74 3.74
N GLY A 507 -17.34 3.01 4.51
CA GLY A 507 -17.39 1.55 4.62
C GLY A 507 -18.71 1.03 5.18
N ILE A 508 -19.30 1.71 6.18
CA ILE A 508 -20.63 1.38 6.73
C ILE A 508 -21.72 1.57 5.66
N VAL A 509 -21.66 2.66 4.90
CA VAL A 509 -22.60 2.91 3.79
C VAL A 509 -22.49 1.83 2.72
N LEU A 510 -21.25 1.49 2.31
CA LEU A 510 -20.98 0.41 1.37
C LEU A 510 -21.53 -0.93 1.88
N ALA A 511 -21.20 -1.32 3.12
CA ALA A 511 -21.66 -2.57 3.72
C ALA A 511 -23.19 -2.66 3.78
N SER A 512 -23.86 -1.54 4.10
CA SER A 512 -25.33 -1.47 4.12
C SER A 512 -25.92 -1.70 2.73
N PHE A 513 -25.36 -1.03 1.71
CA PHE A 513 -25.78 -1.23 0.32
C PHE A 513 -25.52 -2.65 -0.17
N MET A 514 -24.34 -3.21 0.12
CA MET A 514 -23.96 -4.58 -0.26
C MET A 514 -24.86 -5.63 0.40
N THR A 515 -25.28 -5.41 1.64
CA THR A 515 -26.23 -6.30 2.34
C THR A 515 -27.55 -6.39 1.56
N TYR A 516 -28.11 -5.24 1.19
CA TYR A 516 -29.34 -5.20 0.41
C TYR A 516 -29.16 -5.76 -1.01
N ALA A 517 -28.11 -5.31 -1.71
CA ALA A 517 -27.82 -5.72 -3.08
C ALA A 517 -27.59 -7.24 -3.19
N SER A 518 -26.80 -7.83 -2.30
CA SER A 518 -26.50 -9.26 -2.34
C SER A 518 -27.73 -10.13 -2.11
N ALA A 519 -28.58 -9.79 -1.13
CA ALA A 519 -29.83 -10.50 -0.88
C ALA A 519 -30.77 -10.40 -2.09
N TYR A 520 -30.95 -9.18 -2.63
CA TYR A 520 -31.81 -8.93 -3.78
C TYR A 520 -31.34 -9.69 -5.03
N LEU A 521 -30.04 -9.66 -5.33
CA LEU A 521 -29.45 -10.37 -6.47
C LEU A 521 -29.61 -11.89 -6.36
N ALA A 522 -29.44 -12.46 -5.17
CA ALA A 522 -29.65 -13.88 -4.95
C ALA A 522 -31.11 -14.29 -5.14
N PHE A 523 -32.07 -13.54 -4.58
CA PHE A 523 -33.49 -13.80 -4.78
C PHE A 523 -33.88 -13.73 -6.26
N ARG A 524 -33.42 -12.69 -6.96
CA ARG A 524 -33.66 -12.54 -8.40
C ARG A 524 -33.06 -13.69 -9.20
N SER A 525 -31.83 -14.10 -8.89
CA SER A 525 -31.16 -15.21 -9.57
C SER A 525 -31.91 -16.52 -9.38
N PHE A 526 -32.37 -16.80 -8.16
CA PHE A 526 -33.18 -17.97 -7.85
C PHE A 526 -34.53 -17.96 -8.59
N LEU A 527 -35.26 -16.83 -8.54
CA LEU A 527 -36.54 -16.66 -9.23
C LEU A 527 -36.40 -16.81 -10.75
N LYS A 528 -35.35 -16.23 -11.34
CA LYS A 528 -35.04 -16.40 -12.77
C LYS A 528 -34.82 -17.88 -13.13
N GLY A 529 -34.15 -18.64 -12.26
CA GLY A 529 -34.00 -20.08 -12.41
C GLY A 529 -35.33 -20.84 -12.34
N LEU A 530 -36.24 -20.42 -11.45
CA LEU A 530 -37.60 -20.98 -11.37
C LEU A 530 -38.44 -20.68 -12.62
N GLU A 531 -38.35 -19.46 -13.16
CA GLU A 531 -39.13 -18.98 -14.30
C GLU A 531 -38.68 -19.58 -15.65
N ASP A 532 -37.38 -19.84 -15.81
CA ASP A 532 -36.83 -20.43 -17.05
C ASP A 532 -37.35 -21.87 -17.35
N ARG A 533 -38.15 -22.46 -16.44
CA ARG A 533 -38.91 -23.71 -16.66
C ARG A 533 -39.93 -23.61 -17.81
N ASP A 534 -40.54 -22.44 -18.02
CA ASP A 534 -41.68 -22.30 -18.94
C ASP A 534 -41.27 -22.08 -20.41
N THR A 535 -39.97 -22.10 -20.72
CA THR A 535 -39.48 -22.01 -22.11
C THR A 535 -38.72 -23.28 -22.51
N THR A 536 -39.44 -24.28 -22.99
CA THR A 536 -38.84 -25.44 -23.69
C THR A 536 -38.30 -25.01 -25.07
N ARG A 537 -37.15 -24.33 -25.08
CA ARG A 537 -36.18 -24.33 -26.19
C ARG A 537 -34.80 -23.99 -25.62
N PRO A 538 -33.72 -24.66 -26.06
CA PRO A 538 -32.40 -24.47 -25.48
C PRO A 538 -31.89 -23.09 -25.89
N LYS A 539 -32.03 -22.08 -25.03
CA LYS A 539 -31.24 -20.86 -25.13
C LYS A 539 -29.98 -21.07 -24.31
N SER A 540 -28.86 -21.16 -25.03
CA SER A 540 -27.50 -21.17 -24.50
C SER A 540 -27.33 -20.12 -23.40
N ALA A 541 -26.99 -20.57 -22.19
CA ALA A 541 -26.71 -19.69 -21.07
C ALA A 541 -25.50 -18.79 -21.39
N CYS A 542 -25.74 -17.47 -21.39
CA CYS A 542 -24.70 -16.45 -21.50
C CYS A 542 -23.87 -16.44 -20.21
N PHE A 543 -22.57 -16.67 -20.31
CA PHE A 543 -21.65 -16.82 -19.17
C PHE A 543 -21.21 -15.49 -18.51
N LEU A 544 -21.94 -14.40 -18.75
CA LEU A 544 -21.53 -13.03 -18.34
C LEU A 544 -22.73 -12.13 -17.99
N CYS A 545 -23.75 -12.66 -17.30
CA CYS A 545 -24.86 -11.85 -16.78
C CYS A 545 -25.13 -12.14 -15.31
#